data_AF-A0A822DGW0-F1
#
_entry.id   AF-A0A822DGW0-F1
#
_cell.length_a   1.000
_cell.length_b   1.000
_cell.length_c   1.000
_cell.angle_alpha   90.00
_cell.angle_beta   90.00
_cell.angle_gamma   90.00
#
_symmetry.space_group_name_H-M   'P 1'
#
loop_
_entity.id
_entity.type
_entity.pdbx_description
1 polymer ?
#
loop_
_entity_poly.entity_id
_entity_poly.type
_entity_poly.pdbx_seq_one_letter_code
_entity_poly.pdbx_strand_id
1 'polypeptide(L)'
;MAQNYQQVQQITDRRQSTALPIFFREEHDRRVSLCINAQHRLSTVSQIYLPNGTEYHPQLLLPPNGLDAPQQLFLTETTEQDNETMQRRRISIIPQKYPPLQETINEEDVPEFNQEPNSQRRRIFLFFAQPIVSGLLVLPILVLFWQCGWNLTLIVLNRLNSFASALHLKKIDLEEYADYSRRSLLIVYTIAQICLLMFYLAQDFLFNFLNGRHWFLRNILLKLHILGLASIYIIQWVILWTFWDQYTPHECYFELTLSFSSIFALIVFTGHLSDLICAPFLMSYDSIEYCLQFGCPLLTRQMKQWKINLLNYILYEIIISNLTIIAWRGFYHFLDKHLYPDNFAMSAGLCLIIGYVLYFPLMYFQTYFEDLHLKYEFWTFVSINFPQFYRNIRHLLAFVSCLFIWRGFWLLYDTYIYIFEEYYQTSLMLFLISFLVLAFLQTSSSTNGPLSNITDEYNFFPLYPNCYLSIVLERYPHLDWLRSPIIERNR
;
A
#
# COMPACT_ATOMS: atom_id res chain seq x y z
N MET A 1 40.44 29.69 34.81
CA MET A 1 39.45 30.40 35.65
C MET A 1 38.09 30.07 35.07
N ALA A 2 37.49 28.91 35.34
CA ALA A 2 37.02 28.40 36.62
C ALA A 2 35.93 29.29 37.23
N GLN A 3 34.74 28.69 37.35
CA GLN A 3 33.75 28.89 38.42
C GLN A 3 33.00 30.24 38.40
N ASN A 4 31.73 30.36 38.80
CA ASN A 4 30.74 29.46 39.39
C ASN A 4 29.43 30.28 39.42
N TYR A 5 28.28 29.64 39.21
CA TYR A 5 27.09 29.88 40.02
C TYR A 5 26.18 28.64 39.96
N GLN A 6 26.55 27.67 40.81
CA GLN A 6 25.63 26.77 41.54
C GLN A 6 24.97 27.62 42.67
N GLN A 7 23.87 27.31 43.36
CA GLN A 7 23.10 26.09 43.63
C GLN A 7 21.84 26.46 44.49
N VAL A 8 21.14 25.42 44.97
CA VAL A 8 20.10 25.30 46.03
C VAL A 8 18.75 24.93 45.38
N GLN A 9 18.28 23.68 45.25
CA GLN A 9 18.38 22.42 46.03
C GLN A 9 17.90 22.60 47.48
N GLN A 10 16.77 22.05 47.95
CA GLN A 10 16.61 20.64 48.34
C GLN A 10 15.23 20.34 49.01
N ILE A 11 14.68 19.12 48.76
CA ILE A 11 14.18 18.10 49.74
C ILE A 11 12.80 18.39 50.43
N THR A 12 11.81 17.48 50.61
CA THR A 12 11.78 16.04 50.99
C THR A 12 10.41 15.37 50.74
N ASP A 13 10.44 14.03 50.70
CA ASP A 13 9.40 13.00 50.77
C ASP A 13 8.31 13.08 51.86
N ARG A 14 7.14 12.46 51.62
CA ARG A 14 6.63 11.31 52.43
C ARG A 14 5.36 10.63 51.89
N ARG A 15 5.37 9.28 51.95
CA ARG A 15 4.29 8.30 51.75
C ARG A 15 3.22 8.29 52.86
N GLN A 16 2.02 7.79 52.55
CA GLN A 16 1.13 6.85 53.31
C GLN A 16 -0.30 6.95 52.70
N SER A 17 -0.91 5.93 52.07
CA SER A 17 -1.53 4.68 52.57
C SER A 17 -2.64 4.84 53.62
N THR A 18 -3.90 4.69 53.21
CA THR A 18 -5.09 4.30 54.02
C THR A 18 -6.14 3.78 53.03
N ALA A 19 -6.45 2.48 52.95
CA ALA A 19 -7.23 1.63 53.86
C ALA A 19 -8.74 1.98 53.91
N LEU A 20 -9.55 0.96 53.61
CA LEU A 20 -11.02 0.85 53.55
C LEU A 20 -11.77 1.39 54.78
N PRO A 21 -13.12 1.47 54.66
CA PRO A 21 -13.91 0.63 55.57
C PRO A 21 -14.92 -0.29 54.86
N ILE A 22 -15.17 -1.38 55.56
CA ILE A 22 -16.07 -2.51 55.34
C ILE A 22 -17.48 -2.15 55.80
N PHE A 23 -18.52 -2.66 55.12
CA PHE A 23 -19.79 -3.03 55.78
C PHE A 23 -20.25 -4.42 55.32
N PHE A 24 -20.56 -5.24 56.33
CA PHE A 24 -21.11 -6.61 56.27
C PHE A 24 -22.58 -6.61 55.78
N ARG A 25 -23.07 -7.74 55.23
CA ARG A 25 -23.93 -8.70 55.98
C ARG A 25 -24.60 -9.77 55.09
N GLU A 26 -24.36 -11.02 55.52
CA GLU A 26 -25.14 -12.29 55.47
C GLU A 26 -25.76 -12.81 54.14
N GLU A 27 -25.98 -14.11 53.91
CA GLU A 27 -25.50 -15.44 54.37
C GLU A 27 -26.53 -16.42 53.77
N HIS A 28 -26.13 -17.45 53.02
CA HIS A 28 -26.53 -18.85 53.25
C HIS A 28 -26.12 -19.83 52.13
N ASP A 29 -25.46 -20.92 52.58
CA ASP A 29 -25.60 -22.34 52.22
C ASP A 29 -25.55 -22.76 50.73
N ARG A 30 -24.80 -23.79 50.28
CA ARG A 30 -24.20 -24.97 50.96
C ARG A 30 -23.22 -25.67 49.99
N ARG A 31 -22.08 -26.11 50.55
CA ARG A 31 -21.32 -27.37 50.32
C ARG A 31 -21.35 -28.01 48.92
N VAL A 32 -20.17 -28.21 48.31
CA VAL A 32 -19.46 -29.52 48.23
C VAL A 32 -17.99 -29.27 47.86
N SER A 33 -17.11 -29.89 48.65
CA SER A 33 -15.66 -30.02 48.48
C SER A 33 -15.28 -30.90 47.29
N LEU A 34 -14.27 -30.53 46.50
CA LEU A 34 -13.16 -31.42 46.10
C LEU A 34 -12.05 -30.68 45.34
N CYS A 35 -10.89 -31.30 45.41
CA CYS A 35 -9.54 -30.78 45.25
C CYS A 35 -9.03 -30.74 43.80
N ILE A 36 -8.03 -29.86 43.58
CA ILE A 36 -6.87 -30.00 42.66
C ILE A 36 -7.17 -29.91 41.15
N ASN A 37 -6.91 -28.75 40.54
CA ASN A 37 -5.71 -28.50 39.72
C ASN A 37 -5.76 -27.13 39.04
N ALA A 38 -4.63 -26.43 39.05
CA ALA A 38 -4.41 -25.18 38.36
C ALA A 38 -4.48 -25.39 36.84
N GLN A 39 -5.38 -24.68 36.16
CA GLN A 39 -5.33 -24.47 34.72
C GLN A 39 -5.50 -22.99 34.41
N HIS A 40 -4.55 -22.49 33.63
CA HIS A 40 -4.51 -21.15 33.05
C HIS A 40 -5.83 -20.81 32.35
N ARG A 41 -6.44 -19.70 32.77
CA ARG A 41 -7.52 -19.04 32.02
C ARG A 41 -6.93 -18.45 30.74
N LEU A 42 -7.08 -19.15 29.62
CA LEU A 42 -7.06 -18.54 28.29
C LEU A 42 -8.47 -17.99 28.03
N SER A 43 -8.56 -16.68 27.83
CA SER A 43 -9.76 -15.99 27.38
C SER A 43 -10.08 -16.41 25.94
N THR A 44 -10.97 -17.37 25.78
CA THR A 44 -11.63 -17.65 24.51
C THR A 44 -12.68 -16.56 24.25
N VAL A 45 -12.33 -15.56 23.45
CA VAL A 45 -13.32 -14.70 22.80
C VAL A 45 -13.98 -15.56 21.72
N SER A 46 -15.12 -16.13 22.06
CA SER A 46 -15.99 -16.87 21.15
C SER A 46 -16.53 -15.91 20.09
N GLN A 47 -16.18 -16.12 18.82
CA GLN A 47 -16.88 -15.48 17.70
C GLN A 47 -18.34 -16.00 17.65
N ILE A 48 -19.27 -15.06 17.66
CA ILE A 48 -20.71 -15.33 17.57
C ILE A 48 -21.05 -15.62 16.10
N TYR A 49 -21.31 -16.89 15.77
CA TYR A 49 -21.98 -17.27 14.53
C TYR A 49 -23.49 -17.04 14.69
N LEU A 50 -24.11 -16.34 13.73
CA LEU A 50 -25.56 -16.33 13.54
C LEU A 50 -25.90 -17.06 12.22
N PRO A 51 -26.89 -17.97 12.22
CA PRO A 51 -27.28 -18.72 11.04
C PRO A 51 -28.43 -18.04 10.25
N ASN A 52 -28.48 -18.39 8.97
CA ASN A 52 -29.63 -18.37 8.05
C ASN A 52 -30.13 -17.05 7.43
N GLY A 53 -29.87 -16.93 6.12
CA GLY A 53 -30.90 -16.85 5.08
C GLY A 53 -31.67 -15.53 4.92
N THR A 54 -31.30 -14.74 3.92
CA THR A 54 -32.17 -14.24 2.84
C THR A 54 -31.39 -13.34 1.88
N GLU A 55 -31.76 -13.43 0.61
CA GLU A 55 -31.05 -12.94 -0.56
C GLU A 55 -30.97 -11.41 -0.65
N TYR A 56 -29.76 -10.91 -0.92
CA TYR A 56 -29.52 -9.63 -1.60
C TYR A 56 -28.11 -9.65 -2.22
N HIS A 57 -28.04 -9.60 -3.56
CA HIS A 57 -26.84 -9.28 -4.34
C HIS A 57 -26.94 -7.81 -4.76
N PRO A 58 -26.00 -6.93 -4.35
CA PRO A 58 -24.71 -6.81 -5.04
C PRO A 58 -23.51 -6.46 -4.14
N GLN A 59 -22.44 -7.24 -4.30
CA GLN A 59 -21.01 -6.87 -4.32
C GLN A 59 -20.27 -8.20 -4.53
N LEU A 60 -20.22 -8.67 -5.79
CA LEU A 60 -19.65 -9.98 -6.15
C LEU A 60 -18.12 -9.99 -6.15
N LEU A 61 -17.49 -8.84 -5.97
CA LEU A 61 -16.08 -8.74 -5.63
C LEU A 61 -15.92 -7.67 -4.56
N LEU A 62 -15.84 -8.11 -3.30
CA LEU A 62 -14.92 -7.44 -2.39
C LEU A 62 -13.53 -7.61 -3.05
N PRO A 63 -12.73 -6.53 -3.27
CA PRO A 63 -11.33 -6.74 -3.59
C PRO A 63 -10.75 -7.64 -2.50
N PRO A 64 -9.96 -8.67 -2.83
CA PRO A 64 -9.31 -9.50 -1.83
C PRO A 64 -8.28 -8.62 -1.12
N ASN A 65 -8.75 -7.86 -0.13
CA ASN A 65 -7.92 -7.37 0.93
C ASN A 65 -7.52 -8.62 1.70
N GLY A 66 -6.22 -8.85 1.84
CA GLY A 66 -5.62 -10.09 2.36
C GLY A 66 -5.89 -10.40 3.83
N LEU A 67 -7.12 -10.14 4.30
CA LEU A 67 -7.76 -10.59 5.53
C LEU A 67 -8.68 -11.81 5.27
N ASP A 68 -9.27 -11.94 4.08
CA ASP A 68 -10.28 -12.98 3.80
C ASP A 68 -9.69 -14.24 3.16
N ALA A 69 -8.71 -14.81 3.85
CA ALA A 69 -8.50 -16.25 3.93
C ALA A 69 -7.42 -16.51 5.00
N PRO A 70 -7.77 -16.61 6.29
CA PRO A 70 -7.06 -17.60 7.07
C PRO A 70 -7.31 -18.91 6.30
N GLN A 71 -6.28 -19.46 5.65
CA GLN A 71 -6.32 -20.87 5.30
C GLN A 71 -6.69 -21.56 6.61
N GLN A 72 -7.92 -22.08 6.70
CA GLN A 72 -8.33 -22.88 7.84
C GLN A 72 -7.48 -24.15 7.73
N LEU A 73 -6.32 -24.13 8.38
CA LEU A 73 -5.49 -25.28 8.64
C LEU A 73 -6.30 -26.19 9.58
N PHE A 74 -7.24 -26.96 9.01
CA PHE A 74 -7.86 -28.05 9.73
C PHE A 74 -6.82 -29.13 9.90
N LEU A 75 -6.27 -29.23 11.11
CA LEU A 75 -5.60 -30.44 11.57
C LEU A 75 -6.64 -31.56 11.53
N THR A 76 -6.63 -32.36 10.47
CA THR A 76 -7.47 -33.55 10.39
C THR A 76 -6.65 -34.72 10.88
N GLU A 77 -7.06 -35.31 12.00
CA GLU A 77 -6.40 -36.49 12.55
C GLU A 77 -6.90 -37.72 11.77
N THR A 78 -6.15 -38.15 10.75
CA THR A 78 -6.46 -39.39 10.04
C THR A 78 -5.85 -40.57 10.78
N THR A 79 -6.68 -41.32 11.48
CA THR A 79 -6.34 -42.66 11.98
C THR A 79 -6.46 -43.66 10.82
N GLU A 80 -5.34 -43.95 10.17
CA GLU A 80 -5.25 -45.15 9.31
C GLU A 80 -5.15 -46.37 10.23
N GLN A 81 -6.17 -47.22 10.14
CA GLN A 81 -6.26 -48.46 10.89
C GLN A 81 -5.65 -49.57 10.02
N ASP A 82 -4.32 -49.63 9.96
CA ASP A 82 -3.63 -50.77 9.40
C ASP A 82 -3.78 -51.96 10.36
N ASN A 83 -4.37 -53.04 9.85
CA ASN A 83 -4.33 -54.33 10.51
C ASN A 83 -2.86 -54.77 10.60
N GLU A 84 -2.42 -55.06 11.82
CA GLU A 84 -1.09 -55.53 12.24
C GLU A 84 -0.08 -54.44 12.68
N THR A 85 -0.20 -54.08 13.96
CA THR A 85 0.92 -53.72 14.87
C THR A 85 1.93 -52.67 14.42
N MET A 86 1.50 -51.42 14.25
CA MET A 86 2.20 -50.22 14.78
C MET A 86 1.36 -48.97 14.51
N GLN A 87 0.80 -48.35 15.54
CA GLN A 87 0.16 -47.03 15.41
C GLN A 87 1.24 -45.96 15.21
N ARG A 88 1.52 -45.58 13.96
CA ARG A 88 2.25 -44.34 13.66
C ARG A 88 1.26 -43.19 13.50
N ARG A 89 1.24 -42.27 14.47
CA ARG A 89 0.57 -40.97 14.29
C ARG A 89 1.34 -40.16 13.24
N ARG A 90 0.76 -39.96 12.06
CA ARG A 90 1.22 -38.95 11.11
C ARG A 90 0.26 -37.78 11.14
N ILE A 91 0.78 -36.62 11.50
CA ILE A 91 0.11 -35.34 11.28
C ILE A 91 0.49 -34.94 9.85
N SER A 92 -0.44 -35.05 8.90
CA SER A 92 -0.26 -34.55 7.55
C SER A 92 -0.94 -33.19 7.42
N ILE A 93 -0.19 -32.20 6.94
CA ILE A 93 -0.73 -30.90 6.57
C ILE A 93 -1.14 -31.03 5.10
N ILE A 94 -2.45 -31.18 4.85
CA ILE A 94 -2.99 -31.17 3.50
C ILE A 94 -3.35 -29.71 3.19
N PRO A 95 -2.68 -29.04 2.23
CA PRO A 95 -3.15 -27.74 1.76
C PRO A 95 -4.54 -27.94 1.17
N GLN A 96 -5.48 -27.07 1.56
CA GLN A 96 -6.85 -27.10 1.07
C GLN A 96 -6.84 -26.85 -0.44
N LYS A 97 -6.81 -27.92 -1.24
CA LYS A 97 -7.40 -27.87 -2.58
C LYS A 97 -8.86 -27.49 -2.33
N TYR A 98 -9.31 -26.38 -2.93
CA TYR A 98 -10.72 -26.06 -2.99
C TYR A 98 -11.50 -27.36 -3.27
N PRO A 99 -12.51 -27.71 -2.46
CA PRO A 99 -13.35 -28.83 -2.82
C PRO A 99 -13.86 -28.53 -4.22
N PRO A 100 -13.62 -29.42 -5.22
CA PRO A 100 -14.26 -29.24 -6.50
C PRO A 100 -15.75 -29.14 -6.20
N LEU A 101 -16.44 -28.17 -6.82
CA LEU A 101 -17.89 -28.23 -6.87
C LEU A 101 -18.23 -29.65 -7.33
N GLN A 102 -18.78 -30.46 -6.43
CA GLN A 102 -19.40 -31.73 -6.77
C GLN A 102 -20.69 -31.42 -7.52
N GLU A 103 -20.57 -30.80 -8.69
CA GLU A 103 -21.45 -31.17 -9.78
C GLU A 103 -20.99 -32.56 -10.20
N THR A 104 -21.91 -33.52 -10.12
CA THR A 104 -21.79 -34.85 -10.71
C THR A 104 -21.58 -34.71 -12.22
N ILE A 105 -20.35 -34.41 -12.61
CA ILE A 105 -19.87 -34.46 -13.99
C ILE A 105 -19.15 -35.80 -14.08
N ASN A 106 -19.64 -36.66 -14.98
CA ASN A 106 -19.04 -37.96 -15.27
C ASN A 106 -17.54 -37.78 -15.54
N GLU A 107 -16.69 -38.54 -14.85
CA GLU A 107 -15.22 -38.49 -15.00
C GLU A 107 -14.73 -38.86 -16.41
N GLU A 108 -15.61 -39.32 -17.31
CA GLU A 108 -15.26 -39.67 -18.69
C GLU A 108 -15.31 -38.49 -19.68
N ASP A 109 -15.84 -37.31 -19.28
CA ASP A 109 -15.99 -36.13 -20.14
C ASP A 109 -15.27 -34.88 -19.60
N VAL A 110 -14.23 -35.03 -18.77
CA VAL A 110 -13.31 -33.91 -18.54
C VAL A 110 -12.36 -33.89 -19.73
N PRO A 111 -12.53 -32.99 -20.72
CA PRO A 111 -11.58 -32.89 -21.80
C PRO A 111 -10.22 -32.68 -21.17
N GLU A 112 -9.27 -33.58 -21.43
CA GLU A 112 -7.86 -33.32 -21.18
C GLU A 112 -7.58 -31.96 -21.79
N PHE A 113 -7.47 -30.96 -20.92
CA PHE A 113 -7.14 -29.60 -21.29
C PHE A 113 -5.69 -29.68 -21.74
N ASN A 114 -5.50 -30.06 -23.01
CA ASN A 114 -4.26 -29.92 -23.74
C ASN A 114 -3.95 -28.43 -23.71
N GLN A 115 -3.28 -28.00 -22.65
CA GLN A 115 -2.79 -26.64 -22.50
C GLN A 115 -1.89 -26.41 -23.70
N GLU A 116 -2.43 -25.69 -24.70
CA GLU A 116 -1.73 -25.48 -25.94
C GLU A 116 -0.32 -24.96 -25.62
N PRO A 117 0.75 -25.48 -26.26
CA PRO A 117 2.13 -25.06 -25.98
C PRO A 117 2.35 -23.54 -26.13
N ASN A 118 1.47 -22.86 -26.87
CA ASN A 118 1.45 -21.40 -26.98
C ASN A 118 1.08 -20.71 -25.65
N SER A 119 0.22 -21.31 -24.82
CA SER A 119 -0.16 -20.77 -23.51
C SER A 119 1.01 -20.74 -22.53
N GLN A 120 1.85 -21.78 -22.51
CA GLN A 120 3.02 -21.84 -21.62
C GLN A 120 4.08 -20.79 -22.01
N ARG A 121 4.36 -20.64 -23.31
CA ARG A 121 5.28 -19.59 -23.80
C ARG A 121 4.81 -18.19 -23.41
N ARG A 122 3.51 -17.91 -23.56
CA ARG A 122 2.90 -16.64 -23.16
C ARG A 122 3.06 -16.39 -21.66
N ARG A 123 2.80 -17.40 -20.81
CA ARG A 123 2.96 -17.27 -19.36
C ARG A 123 4.40 -16.97 -18.94
N ILE A 124 5.38 -17.68 -19.52
CA ILE A 124 6.80 -17.45 -19.25
C ILE A 124 7.20 -16.03 -19.69
N PHE A 125 6.76 -15.60 -20.88
CA PHE A 125 7.03 -14.25 -21.35
C PHE A 125 6.46 -13.19 -20.41
N LEU A 126 5.19 -13.31 -20.03
CA LEU A 126 4.52 -12.37 -19.12
C LEU A 126 5.25 -12.29 -17.77
N PHE A 127 5.60 -13.44 -17.19
CA PHE A 127 6.33 -13.51 -15.91
C PHE A 127 7.61 -12.66 -15.94
N PHE A 128 8.42 -12.75 -17.01
CA PHE A 128 9.65 -11.98 -17.14
C PHE A 128 9.43 -10.53 -17.54
N ALA A 129 8.57 -10.29 -18.54
CA ALA A 129 8.35 -8.98 -19.13
C ALA A 129 7.67 -8.01 -18.15
N GLN A 130 6.82 -8.52 -17.26
CA GLN A 130 5.99 -7.70 -16.40
C GLN A 130 6.79 -6.80 -15.44
N PRO A 131 7.67 -7.33 -14.56
CA PRO A 131 8.52 -6.50 -13.70
C PRO A 131 9.43 -5.55 -14.48
N ILE A 132 9.89 -5.96 -15.66
CA ILE A 132 10.74 -5.15 -16.53
C ILE A 132 9.96 -3.94 -17.05
N VAL A 133 8.78 -4.15 -17.60
CA VAL A 133 7.93 -3.07 -18.15
C VAL A 133 7.50 -2.11 -17.04
N SER A 134 6.97 -2.63 -15.91
CA SER A 134 6.56 -1.77 -14.80
C SER A 134 7.72 -1.02 -14.17
N GLY A 135 8.83 -1.72 -13.93
CA GLY A 135 9.97 -1.20 -13.19
C GLY A 135 10.86 -0.27 -14.00
N LEU A 136 11.15 -0.60 -15.26
CA LEU A 136 12.12 0.14 -16.08
C LEU A 136 11.48 1.08 -17.10
N LEU A 137 10.22 0.86 -17.52
CA LEU A 137 9.57 1.69 -18.54
C LEU A 137 8.51 2.61 -17.94
N VAL A 138 7.57 2.07 -17.16
CA VAL A 138 6.43 2.84 -16.64
C VAL A 138 6.84 3.70 -15.43
N LEU A 139 7.60 3.13 -14.49
CA LEU A 139 7.98 3.84 -13.26
C LEU A 139 8.74 5.14 -13.52
N PRO A 140 9.75 5.24 -14.40
CA PRO A 140 10.44 6.51 -14.63
C PRO A 140 9.48 7.62 -15.06
N ILE A 141 8.50 7.31 -15.92
CA ILE A 141 7.50 8.26 -16.40
C ILE A 141 6.57 8.69 -15.26
N LEU A 142 6.21 7.75 -14.38
CA LEU A 142 5.42 8.03 -13.19
C LEU A 142 6.17 8.93 -12.20
N VAL A 143 7.45 8.67 -11.95
CA VAL A 143 8.27 9.53 -11.08
C VAL A 143 8.44 10.91 -11.71
N LEU A 144 8.59 11.00 -13.03
CA LEU A 144 8.65 12.28 -13.75
C LEU A 144 7.37 13.10 -13.57
N PHE A 145 6.20 12.45 -13.67
CA PHE A 145 4.90 13.08 -13.39
C PHE A 145 4.85 13.67 -11.98
N TRP A 146 5.22 12.86 -10.97
CA TRP A 146 5.24 13.30 -9.58
C TRP A 146 6.26 14.42 -9.34
N GLN A 147 7.47 14.32 -9.89
CA GLN A 147 8.50 15.36 -9.79
C GLN A 147 7.99 16.70 -10.29
N CYS A 148 7.47 16.71 -11.51
CA CYS A 148 7.01 17.94 -12.15
C CYS A 148 5.79 18.52 -11.42
N GLY A 149 4.86 17.68 -10.97
CA GLY A 149 3.73 18.11 -10.16
C GLY A 149 4.15 18.69 -8.80
N TRP A 150 5.15 18.08 -8.15
CA TRP A 150 5.75 18.58 -6.91
C TRP A 150 6.32 19.98 -7.10
N ASN A 151 7.15 20.15 -8.14
CA ASN A 151 7.76 21.41 -8.50
C ASN A 151 6.74 22.50 -8.84
N LEU A 152 5.70 22.16 -9.61
CA LEU A 152 4.60 23.09 -9.90
C LEU A 152 3.88 23.54 -8.63
N THR A 153 3.64 22.61 -7.70
CA THR A 153 2.99 22.92 -6.41
C THR A 153 3.86 23.87 -5.59
N LEU A 154 5.18 23.63 -5.51
CA LEU A 154 6.10 24.54 -4.83
C LEU A 154 6.13 25.93 -5.49
N ILE A 155 6.11 26.03 -6.82
CA ILE A 155 6.04 27.32 -7.52
C ILE A 155 4.73 28.06 -7.19
N VAL A 156 3.60 27.35 -7.17
CA VAL A 156 2.30 27.93 -6.80
C VAL A 156 2.32 28.39 -5.34
N LEU A 157 2.85 27.58 -4.44
CA LEU A 157 2.97 27.91 -3.02
C LEU A 157 3.88 29.12 -2.79
N ASN A 158 5.01 29.19 -3.49
CA ASN A 158 5.90 30.35 -3.50
C ASN A 158 5.18 31.61 -3.97
N ARG A 159 4.38 31.53 -5.04
CA ARG A 159 3.58 32.67 -5.51
C ARG A 159 2.52 33.11 -4.52
N LEU A 160 1.83 32.17 -3.88
CA LEU A 160 0.84 32.44 -2.84
C LEU A 160 1.48 33.09 -1.61
N ASN A 161 2.68 32.64 -1.23
CA ASN A 161 3.45 33.20 -0.12
C ASN A 161 4.04 34.57 -0.49
N SER A 162 4.56 34.75 -1.71
CA SER A 162 5.13 36.02 -2.19
C SER A 162 4.08 37.09 -2.45
N PHE A 163 2.83 36.72 -2.72
CA PHE A 163 1.72 37.68 -2.73
C PHE A 163 1.50 38.31 -1.34
N ALA A 164 1.94 37.64 -0.27
CA ALA A 164 1.99 38.22 1.08
C ALA A 164 3.26 39.07 1.31
N SER A 165 4.36 38.80 0.61
CA SER A 165 5.62 39.56 0.65
C SER A 165 5.91 40.26 -0.69
N ALA A 166 5.08 41.24 -1.05
CA ALA A 166 5.42 42.15 -2.13
C ALA A 166 6.68 42.96 -1.76
N LEU A 167 7.87 42.49 -2.16
CA LEU A 167 9.02 43.26 -2.67
C LEU A 167 10.21 42.30 -2.90
N HIS A 168 10.71 42.26 -4.14
CA HIS A 168 11.98 41.64 -4.60
C HIS A 168 12.10 40.11 -4.65
N LEU A 169 11.72 39.50 -5.78
CA LEU A 169 12.30 38.22 -6.22
C LEU A 169 12.53 38.22 -7.74
N LYS A 170 13.80 38.41 -8.15
CA LYS A 170 14.24 38.26 -9.55
C LYS A 170 14.96 36.92 -9.79
N LYS A 171 14.96 36.01 -8.80
CA LYS A 171 15.51 34.67 -8.93
C LYS A 171 14.81 33.78 -7.89
N ILE A 172 14.10 32.76 -8.35
CA ILE A 172 13.51 31.75 -7.46
C ILE A 172 14.66 30.77 -7.20
N ASP A 173 15.45 31.00 -6.16
CA ASP A 173 16.36 29.96 -5.67
C ASP A 173 15.48 28.93 -4.93
N LEU A 174 15.32 27.75 -5.55
CA LEU A 174 14.52 26.65 -5.00
C LEU A 174 15.21 25.94 -3.82
N GLU A 175 16.47 26.27 -3.54
CA GLU A 175 17.29 25.67 -2.48
C GLU A 175 17.16 26.38 -1.12
N GLU A 176 16.76 27.66 -1.11
CA GLU A 176 16.37 28.33 0.13
C GLU A 176 14.90 28.04 0.37
N TYR A 177 14.61 27.05 1.22
CA TYR A 177 13.26 26.79 1.71
C TYR A 177 12.69 28.10 2.26
N ALA A 178 11.89 28.80 1.46
CA ALA A 178 11.22 30.00 1.92
C ALA A 178 10.38 29.61 3.13
N ASP A 179 10.61 30.26 4.28
CA ASP A 179 9.78 30.07 5.46
C ASP A 179 8.32 30.36 5.07
N TYR A 180 7.54 29.30 4.92
CA TYR A 180 6.16 29.39 4.49
C TYR A 180 5.37 29.69 5.75
N SER A 181 4.52 30.72 5.69
CA SER A 181 3.65 31.01 6.83
C SER A 181 2.82 29.77 7.16
N ARG A 182 2.74 29.38 8.44
CA ARG A 182 1.84 28.31 8.91
C ARG A 182 0.43 28.42 8.32
N ARG A 183 -0.05 29.65 8.13
CA ARG A 183 -1.37 29.94 7.57
C ARG A 183 -1.48 29.57 6.09
N SER A 184 -0.48 29.84 5.27
CA SER A 184 -0.53 29.52 3.83
C SER A 184 -0.55 28.00 3.64
N LEU A 185 0.33 27.27 4.32
CA LEU A 185 0.34 25.80 4.30
C LEU A 185 -0.99 25.21 4.77
N LEU A 186 -1.49 25.63 5.94
CA LEU A 186 -2.71 25.07 6.52
C LEU A 186 -3.96 25.35 5.67
N ILE A 187 -4.08 26.54 5.06
CA ILE A 187 -5.20 26.87 4.17
C ILE A 187 -5.18 25.97 2.94
N VAL A 188 -4.04 25.85 2.24
CA VAL A 188 -3.96 25.03 1.03
C VAL A 188 -4.18 23.55 1.37
N TYR A 189 -3.64 23.07 2.49
CA TYR A 189 -3.89 21.71 2.97
C TYR A 189 -5.39 21.48 3.24
N THR A 190 -6.06 22.40 3.93
CA THR A 190 -7.50 22.29 4.23
C THR A 190 -8.33 22.27 2.94
N ILE A 191 -7.97 23.08 1.95
CA ILE A 191 -8.63 23.06 0.64
C ILE A 191 -8.44 21.69 -0.03
N ALA A 192 -7.21 21.17 -0.07
CA ALA A 192 -6.92 19.86 -0.64
C ALA A 192 -7.73 18.74 0.06
N GLN A 193 -7.81 18.77 1.39
CA GLN A 193 -8.59 17.82 2.19
C GLN A 193 -10.10 17.92 1.91
N ILE A 194 -10.67 19.14 1.81
CA ILE A 194 -12.07 19.33 1.41
C ILE A 194 -12.31 18.77 0.02
N CYS A 195 -11.41 19.01 -0.93
CA CYS A 195 -11.50 18.46 -2.28
C CYS A 195 -11.48 16.92 -2.24
N LEU A 196 -10.53 16.29 -1.53
CA LEU A 196 -10.48 14.84 -1.36
C LEU A 196 -11.78 14.30 -0.75
N LEU A 197 -12.28 14.92 0.32
CA LEU A 197 -13.55 14.53 0.93
C LEU A 197 -14.71 14.58 -0.07
N MET A 198 -14.78 15.62 -0.89
CA MET A 198 -15.79 15.73 -1.93
C MET A 198 -15.66 14.63 -2.99
N PHE A 199 -14.43 14.28 -3.39
CA PHE A 199 -14.18 13.14 -4.28
C PHE A 199 -14.66 11.84 -3.64
N TYR A 200 -14.35 11.61 -2.36
CA TYR A 200 -14.77 10.41 -1.62
C TYR A 200 -16.30 10.29 -1.50
N LEU A 201 -16.98 11.38 -1.16
CA LEU A 201 -18.44 11.38 -1.04
C LEU A 201 -19.15 11.26 -2.40
N ALA A 202 -18.50 11.68 -3.49
CA ALA A 202 -19.06 11.65 -4.84
C ALA A 202 -18.75 10.36 -5.63
N GLN A 203 -18.01 9.40 -5.07
CA GLN A 203 -17.56 8.18 -5.77
C GLN A 203 -18.71 7.41 -6.43
N ASP A 204 -19.78 7.12 -5.68
CA ASP A 204 -20.92 6.35 -6.19
C ASP A 204 -21.68 7.08 -7.29
N PHE A 205 -21.82 8.41 -7.14
CA PHE A 205 -22.43 9.24 -8.15
C PHE A 205 -21.60 9.24 -9.44
N LEU A 206 -20.28 9.43 -9.32
CA LEU A 206 -19.35 9.41 -10.44
C LEU A 206 -19.33 8.05 -11.14
N PHE A 207 -19.32 6.96 -10.38
CA PHE A 207 -19.36 5.58 -10.89
C PHE A 207 -20.63 5.33 -11.71
N ASN A 208 -21.80 5.63 -11.14
CA ASN A 208 -23.07 5.47 -11.84
C ASN A 208 -23.19 6.38 -13.06
N PHE A 209 -22.71 7.63 -12.93
CA PHE A 209 -22.68 8.58 -14.03
C PHE A 209 -21.82 8.08 -15.19
N LEU A 210 -20.60 7.61 -14.91
CA LEU A 210 -19.65 7.16 -15.92
C LEU A 210 -20.10 5.87 -16.62
N ASN A 211 -20.72 4.94 -15.88
CA ASN A 211 -21.24 3.70 -16.44
C ASN A 211 -22.37 3.91 -17.46
N GLY A 212 -23.16 4.98 -17.31
CA GLY A 212 -24.23 5.33 -18.24
C GLY A 212 -23.79 6.07 -19.51
N ARG A 213 -22.48 6.34 -19.71
CA ARG A 213 -21.99 7.14 -20.85
C ARG A 213 -21.34 6.28 -21.94
N HIS A 214 -21.32 6.85 -23.15
CA HIS A 214 -20.59 6.29 -24.28
C HIS A 214 -19.11 6.06 -23.93
N TRP A 215 -18.53 4.97 -24.43
CA TRP A 215 -17.16 4.53 -24.07
C TRP A 215 -16.12 5.65 -24.20
N PHE A 216 -16.15 6.41 -25.30
CA PHE A 216 -15.19 7.49 -25.53
C PHE A 216 -15.26 8.59 -24.48
N LEU A 217 -16.47 9.10 -24.20
CA LEU A 217 -16.69 10.13 -23.19
C LEU A 217 -16.32 9.62 -21.79
N ARG A 218 -16.69 8.36 -21.50
CA ARG A 218 -16.35 7.68 -20.26
C ARG A 218 -14.84 7.62 -20.03
N ASN A 219 -14.06 7.26 -21.04
CA ASN A 219 -12.60 7.23 -20.95
C ASN A 219 -12.01 8.62 -20.71
N ILE A 220 -12.45 9.65 -21.45
CA ILE A 220 -11.96 11.03 -21.25
C ILE A 220 -12.26 11.50 -19.83
N LEU A 221 -13.49 11.35 -19.37
CA LEU A 221 -13.90 11.78 -18.04
C LEU A 221 -13.17 11.00 -16.94
N LEU A 222 -12.90 9.71 -17.14
CA LEU A 222 -12.09 8.90 -16.24
C LEU A 222 -10.66 9.43 -16.15
N LYS A 223 -10.01 9.77 -17.27
CA LYS A 223 -8.65 10.36 -17.25
C LYS A 223 -8.63 11.72 -16.57
N LEU A 224 -9.63 12.56 -16.83
CA LEU A 224 -9.76 13.86 -16.16
C LEU A 224 -9.93 13.71 -14.64
N HIS A 225 -10.74 12.73 -14.22
CA HIS A 225 -10.89 12.39 -12.80
C HIS A 225 -9.56 11.96 -12.18
N ILE A 226 -8.84 11.03 -12.83
CA ILE A 226 -7.53 10.55 -12.37
C ILE A 226 -6.53 11.71 -12.26
N LEU A 227 -6.43 12.57 -13.28
CA LEU A 227 -5.53 13.73 -13.26
C LEU A 227 -5.85 14.70 -12.12
N GLY A 228 -7.14 15.00 -11.94
CA GLY A 228 -7.60 15.89 -10.87
C GLY A 228 -7.27 15.34 -9.50
N LEU A 229 -7.56 14.06 -9.28
CA LEU A 229 -7.26 13.36 -8.03
C LEU A 229 -5.74 13.30 -7.75
N ALA A 230 -4.94 12.93 -8.76
CA ALA A 230 -3.49 12.87 -8.65
C ALA A 230 -2.89 14.25 -8.28
N SER A 231 -3.40 15.31 -8.90
CA SER A 231 -2.98 16.68 -8.60
C SER A 231 -3.26 17.06 -7.14
N ILE A 232 -4.43 16.66 -6.61
CA ILE A 232 -4.77 16.93 -5.20
C ILE A 232 -3.86 16.14 -4.25
N TYR A 233 -3.56 14.87 -4.57
CA TYR A 233 -2.60 14.06 -3.79
C TYR A 233 -1.21 14.67 -3.77
N ILE A 234 -0.70 15.12 -4.93
CA ILE A 234 0.57 15.82 -5.01
C ILE A 234 0.56 17.06 -4.11
N ILE A 235 -0.51 17.87 -4.15
CA ILE A 235 -0.65 19.05 -3.29
C ILE A 235 -0.61 18.67 -1.81
N GLN A 236 -1.37 17.64 -1.40
CA GLN A 236 -1.38 17.14 -0.02
C GLN A 236 0.02 16.69 0.43
N TRP A 237 0.70 15.88 -0.38
CA TRP A 237 2.03 15.36 -0.10
C TRP A 237 3.06 16.48 0.03
N VAL A 238 3.10 17.40 -0.93
CA VAL A 238 4.02 18.55 -0.93
C VAL A 238 3.83 19.38 0.33
N ILE A 239 2.60 19.71 0.70
CA ILE A 239 2.32 20.57 1.85
C ILE A 239 2.70 19.89 3.15
N LEU A 240 2.34 18.62 3.32
CA LEU A 240 2.69 17.87 4.53
C LEU A 240 4.20 17.71 4.65
N TRP A 241 4.87 17.35 3.57
CA TRP A 241 6.32 17.25 3.53
C TRP A 241 7.00 18.56 3.91
N THR A 242 6.54 19.68 3.33
CA THR A 242 7.02 21.04 3.64
C THR A 242 6.74 21.41 5.10
N PHE A 243 5.59 21.03 5.64
CA PHE A 243 5.24 21.28 7.03
C PHE A 243 6.20 20.54 7.98
N TRP A 244 6.50 19.26 7.68
CA TRP A 244 7.47 18.50 8.45
C TRP A 244 8.88 19.09 8.31
N ASP A 245 9.29 19.51 7.12
CA ASP A 245 10.60 20.14 6.91
C ASP A 245 10.77 21.44 7.72
N GLN A 246 9.74 22.28 7.84
CA GLN A 246 9.86 23.56 8.55
C GLN A 246 9.69 23.48 10.07
N TYR A 247 8.87 22.54 10.56
CA TYR A 247 8.47 22.51 11.97
C TYR A 247 9.08 21.36 12.76
N THR A 248 9.96 20.58 12.14
CA THR A 248 10.61 19.43 12.78
C THR A 248 12.10 19.66 12.95
N PRO A 249 12.71 19.27 14.09
CA PRO A 249 14.16 19.32 14.22
C PRO A 249 14.86 18.46 13.15
N HIS A 250 15.86 19.02 12.48
CA HIS A 250 16.70 18.33 11.48
C HIS A 250 17.75 17.38 12.11
N GLU A 251 17.46 16.87 13.31
CA GLU A 251 18.31 15.88 13.96
C GLU A 251 17.99 14.51 13.38
N CYS A 252 18.98 13.85 12.77
CA CYS A 252 18.81 12.56 12.11
C CYS A 252 18.17 11.50 13.02
N TYR A 253 18.52 11.49 14.32
CA TYR A 253 17.93 10.56 15.28
C TYR A 253 16.45 10.83 15.52
N PHE A 254 16.04 12.09 15.57
CA PHE A 254 14.64 12.47 15.74
C PHE A 254 13.81 12.01 14.54
N GLU A 255 14.28 12.31 13.32
CA GLU A 255 13.55 11.99 12.09
C GLU A 255 13.42 10.48 11.85
N LEU A 256 14.48 9.72 12.11
CA LEU A 256 14.43 8.26 12.05
C LEU A 256 13.50 7.70 13.13
N THR A 257 13.58 8.18 14.37
CA THR A 257 12.68 7.74 15.45
C THR A 257 11.22 8.02 15.09
N LEU A 258 10.94 9.18 14.51
CA LEU A 258 9.61 9.53 14.05
C LEU A 258 9.13 8.61 12.91
N SER A 259 10.01 8.28 11.96
CA SER A 259 9.71 7.37 10.85
C SER A 259 9.47 5.93 11.33
N PHE A 260 10.27 5.43 12.27
CA PHE A 260 10.03 4.13 12.88
C PHE A 260 8.75 4.12 13.72
N SER A 261 8.44 5.24 14.40
CA SER A 261 7.19 5.39 15.15
C SER A 261 5.97 5.40 14.22
N SER A 262 6.07 6.02 13.04
CA SER A 262 4.99 6.00 12.06
C SER A 262 4.80 4.62 11.43
N ILE A 263 5.88 3.89 11.14
CA ILE A 263 5.82 2.47 10.73
C ILE A 263 5.13 1.63 11.81
N PHE A 264 5.51 1.80 13.08
CA PHE A 264 4.88 1.09 14.18
C PHE A 264 3.38 1.42 14.30
N ALA A 265 3.03 2.72 14.19
CA ALA A 265 1.64 3.15 14.19
C ALA A 265 0.84 2.55 13.02
N LEU A 266 1.43 2.47 11.81
CA LEU A 266 0.79 1.81 10.67
C LEU A 266 0.48 0.34 10.96
N ILE A 267 1.42 -0.39 11.56
CA ILE A 267 1.19 -1.79 11.99
C ILE A 267 0.05 -1.85 13.03
N VAL A 268 -0.02 -0.93 13.97
CA VAL A 268 -1.09 -0.91 14.98
C VAL A 268 -2.46 -0.60 14.37
N PHE A 269 -2.54 0.36 13.44
CA PHE A 269 -3.82 0.78 12.86
C PHE A 269 -4.33 -0.15 11.75
N THR A 270 -3.46 -0.66 10.90
CA THR A 270 -3.85 -1.45 9.72
C THR A 270 -3.50 -2.93 9.85
N GLY A 271 -2.61 -3.29 10.78
CA GLY A 271 -2.02 -4.63 10.89
C GLY A 271 -0.88 -4.87 9.90
N HIS A 272 -0.77 -4.10 8.81
CA HIS A 272 0.14 -4.40 7.70
C HIS A 272 0.92 -3.20 7.18
N LEU A 273 2.03 -3.45 6.49
CA LEU A 273 2.86 -2.40 5.88
C LEU A 273 2.67 -2.24 4.36
N SER A 274 1.62 -2.82 3.78
CA SER A 274 1.40 -2.74 2.32
C SER A 274 1.16 -1.32 1.83
N ASP A 275 0.59 -0.44 2.67
CA ASP A 275 0.30 0.96 2.31
C ASP A 275 1.57 1.82 2.15
N LEU A 276 2.72 1.37 2.64
CA LEU A 276 4.01 2.03 2.41
C LEU A 276 4.57 1.74 1.01
N ILE A 277 4.05 0.72 0.34
CA ILE A 277 4.56 0.24 -0.94
C ILE A 277 3.81 0.96 -2.05
N CYS A 278 4.54 1.33 -3.10
CA CYS A 278 3.98 1.98 -4.28
C CYS A 278 4.58 1.34 -5.53
N ALA A 279 4.41 1.99 -6.69
CA ALA A 279 5.12 1.63 -7.91
C ALA A 279 6.64 1.50 -7.61
N PRO A 280 7.36 0.50 -8.17
CA PRO A 280 6.94 -0.42 -9.24
C PRO A 280 6.35 -1.75 -8.77
N PHE A 281 6.13 -1.95 -7.47
CA PHE A 281 5.51 -3.18 -6.97
C PHE A 281 4.01 -3.19 -7.21
N LEU A 282 3.36 -2.05 -6.95
CA LEU A 282 1.94 -1.85 -7.19
C LEU A 282 1.76 -0.94 -8.40
N MET A 283 1.27 -1.50 -9.50
CA MET A 283 0.87 -0.77 -10.70
C MET A 283 -0.59 -1.07 -10.97
N SER A 284 -1.38 -0.02 -11.15
CA SER A 284 -2.80 -0.12 -11.44
C SER A 284 -3.09 0.08 -12.92
N TYR A 285 -4.12 -0.62 -13.39
CA TYR A 285 -4.71 -0.47 -14.72
C TYR A 285 -5.92 0.46 -14.61
N ASP A 286 -6.09 1.33 -15.60
CA ASP A 286 -7.15 2.33 -15.62
C ASP A 286 -8.53 1.70 -15.88
N SER A 287 -9.12 1.09 -14.86
CA SER A 287 -10.51 0.64 -14.84
C SER A 287 -11.40 1.56 -14.01
N ILE A 288 -12.70 1.56 -14.30
CA ILE A 288 -13.67 2.41 -13.60
C ILE A 288 -13.81 1.95 -12.15
N GLU A 289 -13.80 0.64 -11.94
CA GLU A 289 -13.90 -0.01 -10.64
C GLU A 289 -12.72 0.39 -9.76
N TYR A 290 -11.50 0.29 -10.29
CA TYR A 290 -10.29 0.54 -9.51
C TYR A 290 -9.98 2.01 -9.30
N CYS A 291 -10.39 2.88 -10.23
CA CYS A 291 -10.09 4.32 -10.16
C CYS A 291 -11.11 5.13 -9.35
N LEU A 292 -12.34 4.63 -9.15
CA LEU A 292 -13.39 5.38 -8.48
C LEU A 292 -13.74 4.84 -7.10
N GLN A 293 -13.61 3.53 -6.87
CA GLN A 293 -14.02 2.91 -5.61
C GLN A 293 -12.81 2.69 -4.71
N PHE A 294 -12.79 3.39 -3.58
CA PHE A 294 -11.74 3.29 -2.59
C PHE A 294 -12.24 2.37 -1.47
N GLY A 295 -11.76 1.13 -1.49
CA GLY A 295 -12.15 0.11 -0.52
C GLY A 295 -11.58 0.36 0.87
N CYS A 296 -12.28 -0.10 1.91
CA CYS A 296 -11.75 -0.17 3.27
C CYS A 296 -12.13 -1.51 3.90
N PRO A 297 -11.21 -2.15 4.65
CA PRO A 297 -11.49 -3.43 5.31
C PRO A 297 -12.47 -3.33 6.48
N LEU A 298 -12.80 -2.13 6.99
CA LEU A 298 -13.70 -1.93 8.13
C LEU A 298 -15.20 -1.94 7.77
N LEU A 299 -15.58 -2.47 6.60
CA LEU A 299 -16.97 -2.53 6.18
C LEU A 299 -17.77 -3.49 7.09
N THR A 300 -18.72 -2.92 7.83
CA THR A 300 -19.85 -3.68 8.34
C THR A 300 -21.00 -3.59 7.34
N ARG A 301 -21.58 -4.75 6.97
CA ARG A 301 -22.61 -4.95 5.94
C ARG A 301 -23.89 -4.10 6.10
N GLN A 302 -24.02 -3.35 7.20
CA GLN A 302 -25.23 -2.60 7.57
C GLN A 302 -25.08 -1.07 7.46
N MET A 303 -23.92 -0.54 7.08
CA MET A 303 -23.71 0.91 7.01
C MET A 303 -24.19 1.51 5.68
N LYS A 304 -24.78 2.71 5.74
CA LYS A 304 -25.08 3.51 4.54
C LYS A 304 -23.79 3.89 3.83
N GLN A 305 -23.79 3.83 2.49
CA GLN A 305 -22.60 4.03 1.66
C GLN A 305 -21.83 5.34 1.95
N TRP A 306 -22.52 6.48 2.12
CA TRP A 306 -21.84 7.74 2.43
C TRP A 306 -21.05 7.71 3.75
N LYS A 307 -21.49 6.91 4.74
CA LYS A 307 -20.77 6.74 6.02
C LYS A 307 -19.50 5.92 5.81
N ILE A 308 -19.57 4.92 4.94
CA ILE A 308 -18.42 4.11 4.54
C ILE A 308 -17.40 5.02 3.85
N ASN A 309 -17.81 5.78 2.84
CA ASN A 309 -16.90 6.66 2.12
C ASN A 309 -16.28 7.73 3.04
N LEU A 310 -17.03 8.27 3.99
CA LEU A 310 -16.50 9.20 5.00
C LEU A 310 -15.48 8.54 5.93
N LEU A 311 -15.76 7.33 6.41
CA LEU A 311 -14.83 6.59 7.27
C LEU A 311 -13.55 6.23 6.51
N ASN A 312 -13.68 5.86 5.23
CA ASN A 312 -12.54 5.55 4.35
C ASN A 312 -11.67 6.78 4.17
N TYR A 313 -12.27 7.94 3.92
CA TYR A 313 -11.56 9.21 3.85
C TYR A 313 -10.81 9.50 5.17
N ILE A 314 -11.48 9.40 6.32
CA ILE A 314 -10.82 9.68 7.62
C ILE A 314 -9.65 8.73 7.86
N LEU A 315 -9.86 7.42 7.65
CA LEU A 315 -8.81 6.44 7.91
C LEU A 315 -7.64 6.57 6.93
N TYR A 316 -7.91 6.61 5.63
CA TYR A 316 -6.85 6.63 4.63
C TYR A 316 -6.20 8.01 4.51
N GLU A 317 -6.98 9.08 4.34
CA GLU A 317 -6.42 10.40 4.03
C GLU A 317 -5.88 11.11 5.26
N ILE A 318 -6.57 10.99 6.40
CA ILE A 318 -6.17 11.71 7.62
C ILE A 318 -5.16 10.91 8.43
N ILE A 319 -5.26 9.58 8.48
CA ILE A 319 -4.37 8.75 9.33
C ILE A 319 -3.27 8.10 8.50
N ILE A 320 -3.61 7.18 7.58
CA ILE A 320 -2.63 6.32 6.90
C ILE A 320 -1.70 7.14 5.99
N SER A 321 -2.24 8.06 5.20
CA SER A 321 -1.49 8.93 4.28
C SER A 321 -0.48 9.79 5.04
N ASN A 322 -0.89 10.42 6.14
CA ASN A 322 0.00 11.21 7.00
C ASN A 322 1.13 10.38 7.61
N LEU A 323 0.83 9.18 8.14
CA LEU A 323 1.85 8.28 8.69
C LEU A 323 2.84 7.81 7.61
N THR A 324 2.34 7.54 6.40
CA THR A 324 3.15 7.16 5.25
C THR A 324 4.10 8.27 4.85
N ILE A 325 3.63 9.51 4.74
CA ILE A 325 4.47 10.68 4.42
C ILE A 325 5.57 10.86 5.46
N ILE A 326 5.24 10.73 6.76
CA ILE A 326 6.23 10.82 7.85
C ILE A 326 7.30 9.73 7.71
N ALA A 327 6.90 8.48 7.42
CA ALA A 327 7.84 7.39 7.21
C ALA A 327 8.78 7.68 6.03
N TRP A 328 8.21 8.00 4.87
CA TRP A 328 8.97 8.30 3.65
C TRP A 328 9.96 9.47 3.86
N ARG A 329 9.50 10.56 4.47
CA ARG A 329 10.28 11.80 4.65
C ARG A 329 11.54 11.58 5.48
N GLY A 330 11.47 10.88 6.62
CA GLY A 330 12.67 10.68 7.45
C GLY A 330 13.68 9.72 6.83
N PHE A 331 13.25 8.71 6.06
CA PHE A 331 14.20 7.88 5.29
C PHE A 331 14.83 8.64 4.13
N TYR A 332 14.06 9.48 3.42
CA TYR A 332 14.61 10.36 2.37
C TYR A 332 15.70 11.27 2.94
N HIS A 333 15.40 12.01 4.01
CA HIS A 333 16.38 12.91 4.62
C HIS A 333 17.61 12.17 5.15
N PHE A 334 17.42 10.98 5.73
CA PHE A 334 18.54 10.12 6.12
C PHE A 334 19.45 9.79 4.93
N LEU A 335 18.88 9.40 3.80
CA LEU A 335 19.63 9.07 2.59
C LEU A 335 20.30 10.32 2.00
N ASP A 336 19.63 11.46 1.98
CA ASP A 336 20.19 12.73 1.48
C ASP A 336 21.43 13.17 2.26
N LYS A 337 21.41 12.97 3.58
CA LYS A 337 22.55 13.34 4.43
C LYS A 337 23.73 12.37 4.36
N HIS A 338 23.49 11.07 4.14
CA HIS A 338 24.53 10.05 4.30
C HIS A 338 24.99 9.41 2.98
N LEU A 339 24.16 9.41 1.94
CA LEU A 339 24.46 8.72 0.68
C LEU A 339 25.05 9.69 -0.34
N TYR A 340 26.37 9.85 -0.33
CA TYR A 340 27.11 10.71 -1.28
C TYR A 340 26.51 12.12 -1.43
N PRO A 341 26.44 12.91 -0.34
CA PRO A 341 25.79 14.22 -0.36
C PRO A 341 26.40 15.19 -1.38
N ASP A 342 27.71 15.07 -1.66
CA ASP A 342 28.42 15.96 -2.57
C ASP A 342 28.39 15.50 -4.05
N ASN A 343 27.87 14.30 -4.33
CA ASN A 343 27.85 13.73 -5.67
C ASN A 343 26.49 13.13 -6.00
N PHE A 344 25.57 13.99 -6.46
CA PHE A 344 24.19 13.63 -6.79
C PHE A 344 24.10 12.52 -7.84
N ALA A 345 24.96 12.52 -8.86
CA ALA A 345 24.95 11.49 -9.90
C ALA A 345 25.32 10.10 -9.34
N MET A 346 26.35 10.04 -8.48
CA MET A 346 26.76 8.80 -7.82
C MET A 346 25.69 8.33 -6.81
N SER A 347 25.11 9.26 -6.05
CA SER A 347 24.02 8.98 -5.11
C SER A 347 22.81 8.39 -5.83
N ALA A 348 22.38 9.01 -6.94
CA ALA A 348 21.26 8.55 -7.76
C ALA A 348 21.53 7.17 -8.38
N GLY A 349 22.71 6.97 -8.97
CA GLY A 349 23.09 5.68 -9.55
C GLY A 349 23.13 4.55 -8.52
N LEU A 350 23.70 4.78 -7.34
CA LEU A 350 23.74 3.80 -6.27
C LEU A 350 22.34 3.50 -5.72
N CYS A 351 21.49 4.52 -5.59
CA CYS A 351 20.08 4.36 -5.25
C CYS A 351 19.36 3.42 -6.21
N LEU A 352 19.48 3.65 -7.51
CA LEU A 352 18.86 2.78 -8.51
C LEU A 352 19.41 1.35 -8.48
N ILE A 353 20.73 1.18 -8.32
CA ILE A 353 21.34 -0.15 -8.22
C ILE A 353 20.78 -0.91 -7.01
N ILE A 354 20.84 -0.33 -5.81
CA ILE A 354 20.32 -0.98 -4.58
C ILE A 354 18.82 -1.27 -4.74
N GLY A 355 18.07 -0.29 -5.22
CA GLY A 355 16.64 -0.38 -5.44
C GLY A 355 16.25 -1.54 -6.36
N TYR A 356 16.86 -1.64 -7.54
CA TYR A 356 16.56 -2.69 -8.51
C TYR A 356 17.10 -4.07 -8.12
N VAL A 357 18.25 -4.13 -7.43
CA VAL A 357 18.79 -5.37 -6.86
C VAL A 357 17.85 -5.95 -5.82
N LEU A 358 17.09 -5.12 -5.10
CA LEU A 358 16.02 -5.60 -4.22
C LEU A 358 14.72 -5.90 -4.98
N TYR A 359 14.33 -5.04 -5.92
CA TYR A 359 13.06 -5.15 -6.66
C TYR A 359 12.92 -6.46 -7.43
N PHE A 360 13.89 -6.79 -8.29
CA PHE A 360 13.76 -7.95 -9.17
C PHE A 360 13.66 -9.28 -8.41
N PRO A 361 14.51 -9.57 -7.41
CA PRO A 361 14.33 -10.76 -6.58
C PRO A 361 13.01 -10.77 -5.82
N LEU A 362 12.58 -9.63 -5.26
CA LEU A 362 11.29 -9.56 -4.55
C LEU A 362 10.11 -9.81 -5.48
N MET A 363 10.18 -9.43 -6.76
CA MET A 363 9.14 -9.72 -7.75
C MET A 363 9.19 -11.15 -8.27
N TYR A 364 10.35 -11.64 -8.70
CA TYR A 364 10.46 -12.97 -9.32
C TYR A 364 10.34 -14.13 -8.32
N PHE A 365 10.70 -13.90 -7.06
CA PHE A 365 10.67 -14.93 -6.03
C PHE A 365 9.51 -14.78 -5.04
N GLN A 366 8.44 -14.05 -5.37
CA GLN A 366 7.28 -13.89 -4.47
C GLN A 366 6.70 -15.24 -4.02
N THR A 367 6.39 -16.12 -4.97
CA THR A 367 5.85 -17.47 -4.69
C THR A 367 6.86 -18.30 -3.90
N TYR A 368 8.15 -18.20 -4.22
CA TYR A 368 9.19 -18.89 -3.46
C TYR A 368 9.27 -18.39 -2.01
N PHE A 369 9.10 -17.09 -1.76
CA PHE A 369 9.02 -16.55 -0.40
C PHE A 369 7.78 -17.03 0.33
N GLU A 370 6.64 -17.19 -0.36
CA GLU A 370 5.49 -17.87 0.23
C GLU A 370 5.81 -19.33 0.57
N ASP A 371 6.45 -20.08 -0.30
CA ASP A 371 6.76 -21.49 -0.01
C ASP A 371 7.85 -21.65 1.07
N LEU A 372 8.74 -20.66 1.22
CA LEU A 372 9.84 -20.69 2.18
C LEU A 372 9.36 -20.76 3.62
N HIS A 373 8.26 -20.09 3.97
CA HIS A 373 7.74 -20.16 5.35
C HIS A 373 7.21 -21.55 5.70
N LEU A 374 6.81 -22.36 4.71
CA LEU A 374 6.37 -23.74 4.90
C LEU A 374 7.54 -24.73 4.98
N LYS A 375 8.72 -24.36 4.46
CA LYS A 375 9.85 -25.27 4.30
C LYS A 375 10.77 -25.37 5.52
N TYR A 376 10.88 -24.31 6.32
CA TYR A 376 11.83 -24.23 7.44
C TYR A 376 11.10 -24.13 8.78
N GLU A 377 11.36 -25.07 9.69
CA GLU A 377 10.67 -25.17 10.99
C GLU A 377 10.63 -23.86 11.78
N PHE A 378 11.73 -23.09 11.79
CA PHE A 378 11.78 -21.78 12.45
C PHE A 378 10.83 -20.77 11.80
N TRP A 379 10.84 -20.67 10.46
CA TRP A 379 9.97 -19.74 9.74
C TRP A 379 8.52 -20.19 9.78
N THR A 380 8.26 -21.50 9.79
CA THR A 380 6.93 -22.08 10.00
C THR A 380 6.40 -21.76 11.39
N PHE A 381 7.24 -21.87 12.43
CA PHE A 381 6.87 -21.47 13.78
C PHE A 381 6.54 -19.97 13.83
N VAL A 382 7.37 -19.11 13.25
CA VAL A 382 7.13 -17.67 13.22
C VAL A 382 5.88 -17.34 12.39
N SER A 383 5.65 -17.97 11.24
CA SER A 383 4.50 -17.69 10.39
C SER A 383 3.18 -18.20 10.98
N ILE A 384 3.20 -19.32 11.72
CA ILE A 384 2.00 -19.83 12.40
C ILE A 384 1.65 -18.95 13.60
N ASN A 385 2.64 -18.56 14.41
CA ASN A 385 2.39 -17.77 15.62
C ASN A 385 2.24 -16.26 15.32
N PHE A 386 2.90 -15.76 14.29
CA PHE A 386 2.94 -14.34 13.89
C PHE A 386 2.89 -14.17 12.36
N PRO A 387 1.82 -14.63 11.68
CA PRO A 387 1.73 -14.59 10.21
C PRO A 387 1.94 -13.18 9.64
N GLN A 388 1.42 -12.18 10.36
CA GLN A 388 1.52 -10.78 9.95
C GLN A 388 2.95 -10.22 10.08
N PHE A 389 3.75 -10.73 11.01
CA PHE A 389 5.14 -10.30 11.19
C PHE A 389 5.99 -10.66 9.97
N TYR A 390 5.88 -11.90 9.48
CA TYR A 390 6.59 -12.34 8.28
C TYR A 390 6.19 -11.52 7.04
N ARG A 391 4.89 -11.27 6.85
CA ARG A 391 4.37 -10.39 5.77
C ARG A 391 4.92 -8.97 5.89
N ASN A 392 4.95 -8.40 7.09
CA ASN A 392 5.46 -7.05 7.34
C ASN A 392 6.97 -6.92 7.05
N ILE A 393 7.78 -7.96 7.30
CA ILE A 393 9.20 -7.95 6.89
C ILE A 393 9.32 -7.82 5.37
N ARG A 394 8.53 -8.58 4.60
CA ARG A 394 8.55 -8.51 3.14
C ARG A 394 8.08 -7.15 2.63
N HIS A 395 7.04 -6.60 3.26
CA HIS A 395 6.57 -5.25 2.95
C HIS A 395 7.62 -4.18 3.26
N LEU A 396 8.37 -4.34 4.36
CA LEU A 396 9.47 -3.43 4.69
C LEU A 396 10.61 -3.51 3.66
N LEU A 397 10.98 -4.71 3.20
CA LEU A 397 11.98 -4.87 2.14
C LEU A 397 11.53 -4.24 0.81
N ALA A 398 10.25 -4.42 0.45
CA ALA A 398 9.67 -3.78 -0.72
C ALA A 398 9.63 -2.25 -0.57
N PHE A 399 9.26 -1.74 0.60
CA PHE A 399 9.30 -0.31 0.92
C PHE A 399 10.72 0.27 0.79
N VAL A 400 11.75 -0.41 1.32
CA VAL A 400 13.15 0.00 1.16
C VAL A 400 13.54 0.04 -0.32
N SER A 401 13.14 -0.97 -1.10
CA SER A 401 13.34 -0.95 -2.56
C SER A 401 12.65 0.25 -3.23
N CYS A 402 11.39 0.53 -2.89
CA CYS A 402 10.66 1.71 -3.38
C CYS A 402 11.41 3.01 -3.07
N LEU A 403 11.83 3.21 -1.81
CA LEU A 403 12.56 4.41 -1.38
C LEU A 403 13.79 4.66 -2.26
N PHE A 404 14.60 3.61 -2.46
CA PHE A 404 15.82 3.70 -3.25
C PHE A 404 15.53 4.00 -4.73
N ILE A 405 14.55 3.33 -5.35
CA ILE A 405 14.25 3.56 -6.76
C ILE A 405 13.63 4.95 -6.98
N TRP A 406 12.66 5.35 -6.16
CA TRP A 406 12.02 6.66 -6.27
C TRP A 406 13.03 7.78 -6.07
N ARG A 407 13.82 7.73 -5.00
CA ARG A 407 14.88 8.73 -4.76
C ARG A 407 15.88 8.79 -5.91
N GLY A 408 16.28 7.62 -6.44
CA GLY A 408 17.19 7.53 -7.57
C GLY A 408 16.69 8.29 -8.80
N PHE A 409 15.44 8.07 -9.22
CA PHE A 409 14.85 8.81 -10.33
C PHE A 409 14.58 10.28 -10.00
N TRP A 410 14.12 10.58 -8.78
CA TRP A 410 13.89 11.94 -8.30
C TRP A 410 15.16 12.79 -8.45
N LEU A 411 16.30 12.29 -7.95
CA LEU A 411 17.60 12.96 -8.07
C LEU A 411 18.09 13.11 -9.51
N LEU A 412 17.88 12.09 -10.37
CA LEU A 412 18.21 12.21 -11.79
C LEU A 412 17.40 13.35 -12.42
N TYR A 413 16.11 13.42 -12.15
CA TYR A 413 15.26 14.47 -12.69
C TYR A 413 15.61 15.85 -12.15
N ASP A 414 15.90 16.00 -10.86
CA ASP A 414 16.36 17.27 -10.32
C ASP A 414 17.66 17.74 -10.97
N THR A 415 18.60 16.83 -11.20
CA THR A 415 19.89 17.15 -11.82
C THR A 415 19.75 17.56 -13.29
N TYR A 416 18.92 16.85 -14.07
CA TYR A 416 18.87 17.01 -15.53
C TYR A 416 17.72 17.90 -16.04
N ILE A 417 16.62 18.05 -15.31
CA ILE A 417 15.49 18.91 -15.72
C ILE A 417 15.77 20.38 -15.39
N TYR A 418 16.55 20.68 -14.34
CA TYR A 418 16.88 22.06 -13.97
C TYR A 418 17.72 22.80 -15.05
N ILE A 419 18.23 22.09 -16.05
CA ILE A 419 19.01 22.64 -17.16
C ILE A 419 18.17 23.59 -18.05
N PHE A 420 16.83 23.53 -18.00
CA PHE A 420 15.97 24.35 -18.85
C PHE A 420 15.66 25.73 -18.24
N GLU A 421 15.94 26.81 -18.99
CA GLU A 421 15.81 28.21 -18.53
C GLU A 421 14.38 28.60 -18.09
N GLU A 422 13.35 28.00 -18.67
CA GLU A 422 11.94 28.24 -18.33
C GLU A 422 11.36 27.12 -17.45
N TYR A 423 11.81 27.06 -16.20
CA TYR A 423 11.50 25.98 -15.26
C TYR A 423 10.00 25.69 -15.07
N TYR A 424 9.16 26.75 -14.97
CA TYR A 424 7.70 26.61 -14.82
C TYR A 424 7.05 25.96 -16.04
N GLN A 425 7.36 26.44 -17.24
CA GLN A 425 6.77 25.93 -18.48
C GLN A 425 7.22 24.50 -18.74
N THR A 426 8.51 24.23 -18.50
CA THR A 426 9.08 22.88 -18.64
C THR A 426 8.42 21.90 -17.68
N SER A 427 8.26 22.26 -16.41
CA SER A 427 7.59 21.40 -15.42
C SER A 427 6.13 21.15 -15.80
N LEU A 428 5.39 22.18 -16.24
CA LEU A 428 4.00 22.01 -16.68
C LEU A 428 3.89 21.09 -17.90
N MET A 429 4.77 21.30 -18.89
CA MET A 429 4.79 20.50 -20.11
C MET A 429 5.11 19.03 -19.78
N LEU A 430 6.15 18.77 -18.98
CA LEU A 430 6.54 17.41 -18.60
C LEU A 430 5.49 16.73 -17.69
N PHE A 431 4.83 17.47 -16.80
CA PHE A 431 3.68 16.98 -16.03
C PHE A 431 2.54 16.51 -16.94
N LEU A 432 2.16 17.32 -17.94
CA LEU A 432 1.09 16.96 -18.86
C LEU A 432 1.50 15.83 -19.82
N ILE A 433 2.72 15.86 -20.37
CA ILE A 433 3.21 14.83 -21.28
C ILE A 433 3.33 13.48 -20.57
N SER A 434 3.94 13.44 -19.38
CA SER A 434 4.05 12.21 -18.60
C SER A 434 2.67 11.63 -18.27
N PHE A 435 1.71 12.48 -17.87
CA PHE A 435 0.33 12.04 -17.68
C PHE A 435 -0.30 11.47 -18.96
N LEU A 436 -0.14 12.15 -20.10
CA LEU A 436 -0.67 11.68 -21.38
C LEU A 436 -0.08 10.33 -21.79
N VAL A 437 1.22 10.13 -21.56
CA VAL A 437 1.89 8.85 -21.82
C VAL A 437 1.33 7.76 -20.90
N LEU A 438 1.20 8.03 -19.59
CA LEU A 438 0.59 7.07 -18.64
C LEU A 438 -0.87 6.78 -18.98
N ALA A 439 -1.64 7.77 -19.39
CA ALA A 439 -3.03 7.62 -19.80
C ALA A 439 -3.18 6.79 -21.09
N PHE A 440 -2.24 6.93 -22.03
CA PHE A 440 -2.15 6.12 -23.24
C PHE A 440 -1.76 4.68 -22.92
N LEU A 441 -0.79 4.49 -22.01
CA LEU A 441 -0.42 3.18 -21.48
C LEU A 441 -1.51 2.58 -20.59
N GLN A 442 -2.54 3.31 -20.20
CA GLN A 442 -3.60 2.84 -19.31
C GLN A 442 -3.13 2.51 -17.89
N THR A 443 -2.11 3.24 -17.41
CA THR A 443 -1.55 3.13 -16.05
C THR A 443 -1.65 4.44 -15.27
N SER A 444 -2.47 5.41 -15.73
CA SER A 444 -2.56 6.72 -15.08
C SER A 444 -3.06 6.65 -13.63
N SER A 445 -3.86 5.65 -13.28
CA SER A 445 -4.36 5.40 -11.93
C SER A 445 -3.24 5.12 -10.93
N SER A 446 -2.09 4.63 -11.38
CA SER A 446 -0.90 4.41 -10.56
C SER A 446 -0.32 5.71 -9.99
N THR A 447 -0.74 6.88 -10.49
CA THR A 447 -0.36 8.17 -9.90
C THR A 447 -1.13 8.50 -8.62
N ASN A 448 -2.20 7.77 -8.30
CA ASN A 448 -3.00 7.96 -7.10
C ASN A 448 -2.58 6.95 -6.02
N GLY A 449 -2.64 7.31 -4.75
CA GLY A 449 -2.58 6.37 -3.63
C GLY A 449 -3.86 6.51 -2.83
N PRO A 450 -4.57 5.47 -2.39
CA PRO A 450 -4.31 4.03 -2.44
C PRO A 450 -4.83 3.32 -3.71
N LEU A 451 -4.12 2.28 -4.13
CA LEU A 451 -4.53 1.42 -5.23
C LEU A 451 -5.40 0.27 -4.71
N SER A 452 -6.54 0.04 -5.35
CA SER A 452 -7.30 -1.19 -5.16
C SER A 452 -6.53 -2.37 -5.76
N ASN A 453 -6.53 -3.50 -5.05
CA ASN A 453 -5.83 -4.71 -5.50
C ASN A 453 -6.42 -5.19 -6.83
N ILE A 454 -5.57 -5.29 -7.84
CA ILE A 454 -5.93 -5.95 -9.09
C ILE A 454 -5.82 -7.45 -8.88
N THR A 455 -6.78 -8.20 -9.42
CA THR A 455 -6.75 -9.66 -9.42
C THR A 455 -5.73 -10.15 -10.44
N ASP A 456 -4.70 -10.87 -9.99
CA ASP A 456 -3.76 -11.57 -10.87
C ASP A 456 -4.35 -12.90 -11.33
N GLU A 457 -4.87 -12.94 -12.56
CA GLU A 457 -5.49 -14.12 -13.17
C GLU A 457 -4.54 -15.34 -13.20
N TYR A 458 -3.23 -15.10 -13.38
CA TYR A 458 -2.24 -16.15 -13.50
C TYR A 458 -1.57 -16.51 -12.18
N ASN A 459 -1.87 -15.75 -11.11
CA ASN A 459 -1.28 -15.88 -9.79
C ASN A 459 0.27 -15.95 -9.82
N PHE A 460 0.88 -15.19 -10.73
CA PHE A 460 2.34 -15.06 -10.85
C PHE A 460 2.93 -14.31 -9.66
N PHE A 461 2.21 -13.29 -9.19
CA PHE A 461 2.67 -12.36 -8.17
C PHE A 461 1.63 -12.29 -7.05
N PRO A 462 1.60 -13.30 -6.15
CA PRO A 462 0.55 -13.45 -5.15
C PRO A 462 0.52 -12.31 -4.12
N LEU A 463 1.66 -11.63 -3.88
CA LEU A 463 1.76 -10.57 -2.87
C LEU A 463 1.64 -9.17 -3.49
N TYR A 464 2.29 -8.94 -4.63
CA TYR A 464 2.24 -7.67 -5.35
C TYR A 464 1.72 -7.93 -6.76
N PRO A 465 0.39 -7.92 -6.97
CA PRO A 465 -0.22 -8.30 -8.23
C PRO A 465 0.10 -7.26 -9.30
N ASN A 466 1.25 -7.44 -9.93
CA ASN A 466 1.66 -6.68 -11.09
C ASN A 466 1.16 -7.47 -12.29
N CYS A 467 -0.05 -7.16 -12.75
CA CYS A 467 -0.74 -7.84 -13.86
C CYS A 467 -1.19 -6.86 -14.95
N TYR A 468 -0.65 -5.64 -14.93
CA TYR A 468 -0.83 -4.64 -15.99
C TYR A 468 -0.65 -5.21 -17.42
N LEU A 469 0.49 -5.83 -17.73
CA LEU A 469 0.79 -6.30 -19.09
C LEU A 469 -0.17 -7.42 -19.54
N SER A 470 -0.52 -8.34 -18.63
CA SER A 470 -1.47 -9.41 -18.94
C SER A 470 -2.86 -8.85 -19.26
N ILE A 471 -3.33 -7.86 -18.50
CA ILE A 471 -4.63 -7.21 -18.70
C ILE A 471 -4.64 -6.43 -20.03
N VAL A 472 -3.57 -5.68 -20.33
CA VAL A 472 -3.48 -4.94 -21.59
C VAL A 472 -3.53 -5.89 -22.81
N LEU A 473 -2.78 -6.99 -22.77
CA LEU A 473 -2.77 -7.97 -23.86
C LEU A 473 -4.10 -8.70 -24.01
N GLU A 474 -4.81 -8.97 -22.91
CA GLU A 474 -6.16 -9.54 -22.95
C GLU A 474 -7.16 -8.56 -23.56
N ARG A 475 -7.07 -7.28 -23.20
CA ARG A 475 -7.99 -6.24 -23.70
C ARG A 475 -7.76 -5.89 -25.16
N TYR A 476 -6.52 -5.98 -25.63
CA TYR A 476 -6.10 -5.64 -26.98
C TYR A 476 -5.48 -6.85 -27.69
N PRO A 477 -6.31 -7.83 -28.10
CA PRO A 477 -5.82 -9.07 -28.68
C PRO A 477 -5.04 -8.89 -29.99
N HIS A 478 -5.21 -7.75 -30.69
CA HIS A 478 -4.41 -7.42 -31.88
C HIS A 478 -2.95 -7.06 -31.57
N LEU A 479 -2.65 -6.68 -30.33
CA LEU A 479 -1.28 -6.48 -29.83
C LEU A 479 -0.66 -7.79 -29.35
N ASP A 480 -1.46 -8.84 -29.18
CA ASP A 480 -0.99 -10.17 -28.76
C ASP A 480 -0.37 -10.91 -29.95
N TRP A 481 0.83 -10.48 -30.36
CA TRP A 481 1.63 -11.17 -31.38
C TRP A 481 2.02 -12.60 -30.96
N LEU A 482 1.84 -12.95 -29.67
CA LEU A 482 2.08 -14.30 -29.16
C LEU A 482 0.89 -15.22 -29.42
N ARG A 483 -0.29 -14.66 -29.75
CA ARG A 483 -1.45 -15.41 -30.21
C ARG A 483 -1.20 -15.82 -31.66
N SER A 484 -0.86 -17.10 -31.87
CA SER A 484 -0.63 -17.60 -33.23
C SER A 484 -1.89 -17.36 -34.09
N PRO A 485 -1.77 -16.84 -35.32
CA PRO A 485 -2.90 -16.54 -36.21
C PRO A 485 -3.65 -17.79 -36.72
N ILE A 486 -3.33 -18.98 -36.22
CA ILE A 486 -3.78 -20.26 -36.76
C ILE A 486 -5.26 -20.54 -36.43
N ILE A 487 -5.83 -19.89 -35.41
CA ILE A 487 -7.19 -20.20 -34.94
C ILE A 487 -8.29 -19.40 -35.67
N GLU A 488 -7.97 -18.27 -36.30
CA GLU A 488 -8.98 -17.47 -37.02
C GLU A 488 -9.26 -17.93 -38.46
N ARG A 489 -8.53 -18.92 -38.99
CA ARG A 489 -8.82 -19.48 -40.32
C ARG A 489 -9.96 -20.51 -40.36
N ASN A 490 -10.47 -20.93 -39.20
CA ASN A 490 -11.49 -21.98 -39.09
C ASN A 490 -12.82 -21.48 -38.48
N ARG A 491 -13.09 -20.17 -38.46
CA ARG A 491 -14.41 -19.61 -38.10
C ARG A 491 -15.00 -18.77 -39.21
#